data_AF-A0A1F6HNR8-F1
#
_entry.id   AF-A0A1F6HNR8-F1
#
_cell.length_a   1.000
_cell.length_b   1.000
_cell.length_c   1.000
_cell.angle_alpha   90.00
_cell.angle_beta   90.00
_cell.angle_gamma   90.00
#
_symmetry.space_group_name_H-M   'P 1'
#
loop_
_entity.id
_entity.type
_entity.pdbx_description
1 polymer ?
#
loop_
_entity_poly.entity_id
_entity_poly.type
_entity_poly.pdbx_seq_one_letter_code
_entity_poly.pdbx_strand_id
1 'polypeptide(L)' 'MNLFARLLSSFFNPFIIALLSPFLVVYKSTKDMIYALKWEVFSLVFFIVAVIFVFTLITYFVVQYLLS' A
#
# COMPACT_ATOMS: atom_id res chain seq x y z
N MET A 1 -20.75 17.20 12.67
CA MET A 1 -19.62 16.59 13.41
C MET A 1 -19.22 15.21 12.86
N ASN A 2 -20.16 14.33 12.49
CA ASN A 2 -19.84 12.98 11.98
C ASN A 2 -19.05 12.94 10.65
N LEU A 3 -19.26 13.89 9.73
CA LEU A 3 -18.55 13.94 8.45
C LEU A 3 -17.05 14.25 8.62
N PHE A 4 -16.72 15.22 9.45
CA PHE A 4 -15.33 15.59 9.72
C PHE A 4 -14.58 14.47 10.45
N ALA A 5 -15.23 13.83 11.42
CA ALA A 5 -14.68 12.67 12.13
C ALA A 5 -14.40 11.49 11.18
N ARG A 6 -15.31 11.21 10.22
CA ARG A 6 -15.11 10.19 9.20
C ARG A 6 -13.96 10.50 8.24
N LEU A 7 -13.83 11.75 7.82
CA LEU A 7 -12.73 12.16 6.95
C LEU A 7 -11.39 12.05 7.68
N LEU A 8 -11.34 12.49 8.94
CA LEU A 8 -10.15 12.40 9.77
C LEU A 8 -9.76 10.94 10.01
N SER A 9 -10.71 10.08 10.38
CA SER A 9 -10.46 8.65 10.60
C SER A 9 -9.97 7.95 9.34
N SER A 10 -10.48 8.34 8.17
CA SER A 10 -9.99 7.80 6.89
C SER A 10 -8.56 8.27 6.60
N PHE A 11 -8.22 9.53 6.90
CA PHE A 11 -6.88 10.06 6.66
C PHE A 11 -5.82 9.41 7.57
N PHE A 12 -6.20 9.07 8.80
CA PHE A 12 -5.34 8.34 9.76
C PHE A 12 -5.41 6.82 9.60
N ASN A 13 -5.94 6.33 8.48
CA ASN A 13 -5.90 4.90 8.19
C ASN A 13 -4.43 4.47 7.93
N PRO A 14 -3.89 3.48 8.67
CA PRO A 14 -2.51 3.04 8.53
C PRO A 14 -2.18 2.58 7.10
N PHE A 15 -3.16 2.07 6.35
CA PHE A 15 -2.97 1.68 4.95
C PHE A 15 -2.77 2.89 4.03
N ILE A 16 -3.50 3.99 4.24
CA ILE A 16 -3.35 5.21 3.45
C ILE A 16 -1.99 5.86 3.74
N ILE A 17 -1.60 5.89 5.01
CA ILE A 17 -0.28 6.38 5.44
C ILE A 17 0.83 5.51 4.83
N ALA A 18 0.69 4.18 4.88
CA ALA A 18 1.66 3.26 4.31
C ALA A 18 1.79 3.46 2.79
N LEU A 19 0.67 3.65 2.09
CA LEU A 19 0.66 3.91 0.65
C LEU A 19 1.41 5.18 0.31
N LEU A 20 1.13 6.29 0.99
CA LEU A 20 1.73 7.60 0.71
C LEU A 20 3.13 7.79 1.29
N SER A 21 3.57 6.87 2.16
CA SER A 21 4.86 6.98 2.85
C SER A 21 6.07 7.05 1.92
N PRO A 22 6.18 6.27 0.81
CA PRO A 22 7.32 6.34 -0.08
C PRO A 22 7.45 7.72 -0.71
N PHE A 23 6.34 8.27 -1.24
CA PHE A 23 6.30 9.64 -1.75
C PHE A 23 6.78 10.65 -0.70
N LEU A 24 6.20 10.62 0.51
CA LEU A 24 6.51 11.60 1.57
C LEU A 24 7.97 11.53 2.01
N VAL A 25 8.52 10.32 2.18
CA VAL A 25 9.91 10.11 2.60
C VAL A 25 10.87 10.58 1.52
N VAL A 26 10.64 10.18 0.27
CA VAL A 26 11.52 10.56 -0.84
C VAL A 26 11.46 12.05 -1.09
N TYR A 27 10.27 12.65 -1.15
CA TYR A 27 10.12 14.09 -1.34
C TYR A 27 10.77 14.89 -0.20
N LYS A 28 10.66 14.42 1.05
CA LYS A 28 11.33 15.05 2.19
C LYS A 28 12.85 15.06 2.02
N SER A 29 13.42 13.99 1.48
CA SER A 29 14.87 13.84 1.29
C SER A 29 15.41 14.56 0.06
N THR A 30 14.69 14.53 -1.06
CA THR A 30 15.21 15.02 -2.35
C THR A 30 14.68 16.40 -2.72
N LYS A 31 13.56 16.84 -2.13
CA LYS A 31 12.79 18.03 -2.54
C LYS A 31 12.36 18.04 -4.01
N ASP A 32 12.51 16.90 -4.71
CA ASP A 32 12.14 16.71 -6.11
C ASP A 32 10.83 15.92 -6.18
N MET A 33 9.78 16.58 -6.63
CA MET A 33 8.44 16.02 -6.76
C MET A 33 8.36 14.93 -7.83
N ILE A 34 9.03 15.10 -8.97
CA ILE A 34 8.99 14.14 -10.07
C ILE A 34 9.71 12.86 -9.66
N TYR A 35 10.86 13.00 -9.00
CA TYR A 35 11.60 11.86 -8.47
C TYR A 35 10.82 11.10 -7.40
N ALA A 36 10.16 11.82 -6.47
CA ALA A 36 9.32 11.20 -5.46
C ALA A 36 8.12 10.45 -6.06
N LEU A 37 7.47 11.00 -7.11
CA LEU A 37 6.38 10.32 -7.82
C LEU A 37 6.85 9.02 -8.49
N LYS A 38 8.05 8.99 -9.09
CA LYS A 38 8.60 7.75 -9.67
C LYS A 38 8.76 6.66 -8.63
N TRP A 39 9.25 7.01 -7.43
CA TRP A 39 9.36 6.09 -6.30
C TRP A 39 8.02 5.61 -5.77
N GLU A 40 7.02 6.49 -5.73
CA GLU A 40 5.67 6.14 -5.35
C GLU A 40 5.07 5.11 -6.30
N VAL A 41 5.16 5.35 -7.62
CA VAL A 41 4.67 4.40 -8.64
C VAL A 41 5.38 3.06 -8.54
N PHE A 42 6.70 3.06 -8.37
CA PHE A 42 7.46 1.83 -8.16
C PHE A 42 6.99 1.05 -6.92
N SER A 43 6.77 1.76 -5.81
CA SER A 43 6.31 1.17 -4.55
C SER A 43 4.90 0.60 -4.69
N LEU A 44 4.00 1.30 -5.39
CA LEU A 44 2.65 0.82 -5.69
C LEU A 44 2.67 -0.47 -6.52
N VAL A 45 3.49 -0.54 -7.56
CA VAL A 45 3.66 -1.76 -8.37
C VAL A 45 4.17 -2.90 -7.51
N PHE A 46 5.16 -2.65 -6.65
CA PHE A 46 5.68 -3.65 -5.72
C PHE A 46 4.60 -4.17 -4.76
N PHE A 47 3.79 -3.29 -4.18
CA PHE A 47 2.68 -3.69 -3.30
C PHE A 47 1.67 -4.57 -4.03
N ILE A 48 1.29 -4.22 -5.26
CA ILE A 48 0.35 -5.02 -6.07
C ILE A 48 0.92 -6.43 -6.30
N VAL A 49 2.19 -6.53 -6.70
CA VAL A 49 2.86 -7.83 -6.91
C VAL A 49 2.91 -8.64 -5.61
N ALA A 50 3.25 -8.01 -4.48
CA ALA A 50 3.29 -8.67 -3.18
C ALA A 50 1.91 -9.21 -2.77
N VAL A 51 0.84 -8.43 -2.97
CA VAL A 51 -0.54 -8.86 -2.68
C VAL A 51 -0.94 -10.05 -3.55
N ILE A 52 -0.67 -10.00 -4.86
CA ILE A 52 -0.94 -11.12 -5.77
C ILE A 52 -0.19 -12.38 -5.30
N PHE A 53 1.09 -12.25 -4.99
CA PHE A 53 1.91 -13.37 -4.54
C PHE A 53 1.36 -14.02 -3.26
N VAL A 54 1.03 -13.22 -2.24
CA VAL A 54 0.45 -13.71 -0.99
C VAL A 54 -0.90 -14.39 -1.25
N PHE A 55 -1.76 -13.80 -2.08
CA PHE A 55 -3.05 -14.38 -2.42
C PHE A 55 -2.89 -15.74 -3.10
N THR A 56 -2.03 -15.84 -4.12
CA THR A 56 -1.74 -17.10 -4.81
C THR A 56 -1.18 -18.16 -3.86
N LEU A 57 -0.27 -17.77 -2.96
CA LEU A 57 0.30 -18.68 -1.97
C LEU A 57 -0.78 -19.23 -1.03
N ILE A 58 -1.67 -18.37 -0.53
CA ILE A 58 -2.80 -18.78 0.32
C ILE A 58 -3.71 -19.73 -0.46
N THR A 59 -4.09 -19.40 -1.70
CA THR A 59 -4.93 -20.27 -2.53
C THR A 59 -4.30 -21.64 -2.72
N TYR A 60 -3.00 -21.71 -2.98
CA TYR A 60 -2.28 -22.97 -3.11
C TYR A 60 -2.41 -23.84 -1.84
N PHE A 61 -2.17 -23.27 -0.66
CA PHE A 61 -2.29 -24.01 0.59
C PHE A 61 -3.73 -24.44 0.90
N VAL A 62 -4.71 -23.58 0.62
CA VAL A 62 -6.13 -23.91 0.82
C VAL A 62 -6.56 -25.06 -0.08
N VAL A 63 -6.14 -25.06 -1.35
CA VAL A 63 -6.45 -26.14 -2.29
C VAL A 63 -5.80 -27.46 -1.84
N GLN A 64 -4.54 -27.42 -1.40
CA GLN A 64 -3.87 -28.61 -0.86
C GLN A 64 -4.60 -29.19 0.35
N TYR A 65 -5.03 -28.34 1.29
CA TYR A 65 -5.76 -28.78 2.49
C TYR A 65 -7.14 -29.37 2.17
N LEU A 66 -7.83 -28.86 1.15
CA LEU A 66 -9.15 -29.37 0.76
C LEU A 66 -9.10 -30.70 -0.01
N LEU A 67 -7.95 -31.03 -0.60
CA LEU A 67 -7.74 -32.25 -1.39
C LEU A 67 -7.11 -33.39 -0.58
N SER A 68 -6.66 -33.14 0.66
CA SER A 68 -6.16 -34.12 1.62
C SER A 68 -7.26 -34.64 2.53
#